data_AF-A0A4P8XSU2-F1
#
_entry.id   AF-A0A4P8XSU2-F1
#
_cell.length_a   1.000
_cell.length_b   1.000
_cell.length_c   1.000
_cell.angle_alpha   90.00
_cell.angle_beta   90.00
_cell.angle_gamma   90.00
#
_symmetry.space_group_name_H-M   'P 1'
#
loop_
_entity.id
_entity.type
_entity.pdbx_description
1 polymer ?
#
loop_
_entity_poly.entity_id
_entity_poly.type
_entity_poly.pdbx_seq_one_letter_code
_entity_poly.pdbx_strand_id
1 'polypeptide(L)'
;MNREDVLKMAQEENGGRDVADLDAQKRGAYFAYLIGICLIICVDIVEGIVLHRISYGCNMAMFVMAFVAFWTKYRVLGKKHELLVALIYGVGAAVWTVLWILQLCGVIA
;
A
#
# COMPACT_ATOMS: atom_id res chain seq x y z
N MET A 1 -24.68 33.29 -16.47
CA MET A 1 -23.50 32.77 -15.73
C MET A 1 -22.46 32.41 -16.76
N ASN A 2 -21.35 33.13 -16.81
CA ASN A 2 -20.30 32.91 -17.82
C ASN A 2 -19.36 31.79 -17.37
N ARG A 3 -18.73 31.07 -18.31
CA ARG A 3 -17.84 29.93 -18.01
C ARG A 3 -16.72 30.30 -17.04
N GLU A 4 -16.22 31.53 -17.13
CA GLU A 4 -15.18 32.08 -16.25
C GLU A 4 -15.66 32.31 -14.81
N ASP A 5 -16.93 32.69 -14.62
CA ASP A 5 -17.50 32.89 -13.28
C ASP A 5 -17.66 31.55 -12.55
N VAL A 6 -18.02 30.48 -13.29
CA VAL A 6 -18.12 29.12 -12.75
C VAL A 6 -16.76 28.57 -12.32
N LEU A 7 -15.72 28.81 -13.12
CA LEU A 7 -14.36 28.37 -12.81
C LEU A 7 -13.77 29.11 -11.61
N LYS A 8 -14.04 30.42 -11.47
CA LYS A 8 -13.63 31.20 -10.28
C LYS A 8 -14.33 30.72 -9.01
N MET A 9 -15.65 30.52 -9.05
CA MET A 9 -16.38 29.95 -7.90
C MET A 9 -15.84 28.57 -7.52
N ALA A 10 -15.58 27.69 -8.49
CA ALA A 10 -15.03 26.36 -8.22
C ALA A 10 -13.59 26.41 -7.66
N GLN A 11 -12.77 27.40 -8.04
CA GLN A 11 -11.42 27.59 -7.50
C GLN A 11 -11.45 28.18 -6.09
N GLU A 12 -12.37 29.10 -5.81
CA GLU A 12 -12.58 29.69 -4.47
C GLU A 12 -13.13 28.65 -3.49
N GLU A 13 -14.09 27.82 -3.91
CA GLU A 13 -14.63 26.72 -3.09
C GLU A 13 -13.59 25.63 -2.80
N ASN A 14 -12.69 25.35 -3.75
CA ASN A 14 -11.64 24.34 -3.58
C ASN A 14 -10.35 24.88 -2.93
N GLY A 15 -10.33 26.14 -2.50
CA GLY A 15 -9.18 26.76 -1.84
C GLY A 15 -7.90 26.72 -2.67
N GLY A 16 -8.02 26.87 -4.00
CA GLY A 16 -6.90 26.82 -4.94
C GLY A 16 -6.33 25.41 -5.20
N ARG A 17 -6.96 24.34 -4.72
CA ARG A 17 -6.56 22.96 -5.02
C ARG A 17 -7.23 22.46 -6.29
N ASP A 18 -6.44 21.87 -7.18
CA ASP A 18 -6.98 21.14 -8.33
C ASP A 18 -7.53 19.79 -7.86
N VAL A 19 -8.84 19.75 -7.65
CA VAL A 19 -9.55 18.54 -7.21
C VAL A 19 -9.42 17.43 -8.27
N ALA A 20 -9.36 17.78 -9.55
CA ALA A 20 -9.20 16.79 -10.61
C ALA A 20 -7.82 16.12 -10.53
N ASP A 21 -6.77 16.89 -10.23
CA ASP A 21 -5.43 16.35 -10.00
C ASP A 21 -5.37 15.46 -8.74
N LEU A 22 -5.95 15.90 -7.62
CA LEU A 22 -6.00 15.10 -6.38
C LEU A 22 -6.74 13.77 -6.58
N ASP A 23 -7.83 13.77 -7.32
CA ASP A 23 -8.58 12.54 -7.61
C ASP A 23 -7.84 11.64 -8.61
N ALA A 24 -7.16 12.21 -9.60
CA ALA A 24 -6.28 11.46 -10.49
C ALA A 24 -5.14 10.78 -9.72
N GLN A 25 -4.49 11.49 -8.78
CA GLN A 25 -3.44 10.94 -7.93
C GLN A 25 -3.96 9.81 -7.03
N LYS A 26 -5.13 9.97 -6.38
CA LYS A 26 -5.73 8.93 -5.54
C LYS A 26 -6.05 7.66 -6.35
N ARG A 27 -6.64 7.83 -7.55
CA ARG A 27 -6.93 6.70 -8.46
C ARG A 27 -5.64 6.04 -8.93
N GLY A 28 -4.65 6.84 -9.32
CA GLY A 28 -3.33 6.35 -9.71
C GLY A 28 -2.67 5.52 -8.61
N ALA A 29 -2.69 6.01 -7.37
CA ALA A 29 -2.15 5.28 -6.21
C ALA A 29 -2.89 3.95 -5.97
N TYR A 30 -4.22 3.93 -6.11
CA TYR A 30 -5.01 2.71 -5.99
C TYR A 30 -4.64 1.67 -7.06
N PHE A 31 -4.53 2.08 -8.33
CA PHE A 31 -4.13 1.18 -9.41
C PHE A 31 -2.68 0.72 -9.27
N ALA A 32 -1.77 1.61 -8.88
CA ALA A 32 -0.38 1.27 -8.61
C ALA A 32 -0.27 0.22 -7.49
N TYR A 33 -1.05 0.38 -6.41
CA TYR A 33 -1.13 -0.60 -5.33
C TYR A 33 -1.66 -1.96 -5.82
N LEU A 34 -2.77 -1.96 -6.58
CA LEU A 34 -3.38 -3.17 -7.11
C LEU A 34 -2.43 -3.93 -8.04
N ILE A 35 -1.83 -3.23 -9.01
CA ILE A 35 -0.87 -3.79 -9.95
C ILE A 35 0.38 -4.28 -9.20
N GLY A 36 0.86 -3.52 -8.21
CA GLY A 36 1.99 -3.91 -7.37
C GLY A 36 1.75 -5.23 -6.63
N ILE A 37 0.57 -5.40 -6.02
CA ILE A 37 0.19 -6.67 -5.38
C ILE A 37 0.15 -7.81 -6.38
N CYS A 38 -0.48 -7.61 -7.55
CA CYS A 38 -0.52 -8.63 -8.58
C CYS A 38 0.89 -9.07 -9.00
N LEU A 39 1.82 -8.12 -9.18
CA LEU A 39 3.21 -8.42 -9.52
C LEU A 39 3.91 -9.19 -8.41
N ILE A 40 3.74 -8.80 -7.14
CA ILE A 40 4.33 -9.51 -5.99
C ILE A 40 3.83 -10.96 -5.94
N ILE A 41 2.52 -11.19 -6.13
CA ILE A 41 1.95 -12.54 -6.16
C ILE A 41 2.54 -13.35 -7.31
N CYS A 42 2.65 -12.77 -8.51
CA CYS A 42 3.28 -13.45 -9.65
C CYS A 42 4.73 -13.83 -9.35
N VAL A 43 5.52 -12.92 -8.75
CA VAL A 43 6.91 -13.20 -8.37
C VAL A 43 6.98 -14.30 -7.33
N ASP A 44 6.15 -14.26 -6.28
CA ASP A 44 6.15 -15.27 -5.22
C ASP A 44 5.78 -16.66 -5.75
N ILE A 45 4.81 -16.75 -6.67
CA ILE A 45 4.45 -17.99 -7.37
C ILE A 45 5.63 -18.51 -8.21
N VAL A 46 6.26 -17.63 -8.99
CA VAL A 46 7.40 -18.02 -9.85
C VAL A 46 8.57 -18.49 -8.98
N GLU A 47 8.90 -17.81 -7.89
CA GLU A 47 9.95 -18.24 -6.97
C GLU A 47 9.61 -19.59 -6.31
N GLY A 48 8.35 -19.79 -5.90
CA GLY A 48 7.91 -21.06 -5.31
C GLY A 48 7.97 -22.24 -6.29
N ILE A 49 7.63 -22.03 -7.57
CA ILE A 49 7.63 -23.08 -8.58
C ILE A 49 9.02 -23.36 -9.14
N VAL A 50 9.79 -22.32 -9.46
CA VAL A 50 11.07 -22.44 -10.17
C VAL A 50 12.25 -22.65 -9.22
N LEU A 51 12.25 -21.91 -8.11
CA LEU A 51 13.37 -21.90 -7.16
C LEU A 51 13.08 -22.71 -5.90
N HIS A 52 11.86 -23.26 -5.77
CA HIS A 52 11.40 -24.02 -4.60
C HIS A 52 11.67 -23.29 -3.27
N ARG A 53 11.63 -21.95 -3.30
CA ARG A 53 11.89 -21.08 -2.15
C ARG A 53 10.71 -20.17 -1.86
N ILE A 54 10.59 -19.77 -0.61
CA ILE A 54 9.62 -18.76 -0.21
C ILE A 54 10.24 -17.38 -0.44
N SER A 55 9.50 -16.48 -1.07
CA SER A 55 9.97 -15.12 -1.26
C SER A 55 9.70 -14.29 -0.01
N TYR A 56 10.60 -14.37 1.00
CA TYR A 56 10.43 -13.63 2.25
C TYR A 56 10.39 -12.10 2.02
N GLY A 57 11.12 -11.60 1.02
CA GLY A 57 11.13 -10.18 0.66
C GLY A 57 9.80 -9.71 0.06
N CYS A 58 9.19 -10.50 -0.83
CA CYS A 58 7.88 -10.22 -1.40
C CYS A 58 6.78 -10.26 -0.34
N ASN A 59 6.82 -11.27 0.54
CA ASN A 59 5.89 -11.38 1.66
C ASN A 59 6.06 -10.23 2.66
N MET A 60 7.30 -9.85 2.98
CA MET A 60 7.59 -8.65 3.79
C MET A 60 6.96 -7.40 3.17
N ALA A 61 7.21 -7.13 1.89
CA ALA A 61 6.66 -5.96 1.20
C ALA A 61 5.13 -5.93 1.25
N MET A 62 4.48 -7.08 1.02
CA MET A 62 3.02 -7.20 1.07
C MET A 62 2.46 -6.88 2.46
N PHE A 63 3.08 -7.43 3.53
CA PHE A 63 2.65 -7.18 4.90
C PHE A 63 2.89 -5.74 5.35
N VAL A 64 4.01 -5.12 4.96
CA VAL A 64 4.29 -3.70 5.24
C VAL A 64 3.27 -2.80 4.55
N MET A 65 2.97 -3.06 3.27
CA MET A 65 1.97 -2.31 2.52
C MET A 65 0.58 -2.39 3.18
N ALA A 66 0.15 -3.60 3.59
CA ALA A 66 -1.10 -3.78 4.31
C ALA A 66 -1.10 -3.06 5.67
N PHE A 67 -0.01 -3.18 6.43
CA PHE A 67 0.15 -2.46 7.71
C PHE A 67 -0.02 -0.95 7.53
N VAL A 68 0.67 -0.34 6.58
CA VAL A 68 0.59 1.11 6.32
C VAL A 68 -0.81 1.52 5.89
N ALA A 69 -1.48 0.72 5.06
CA ALA A 69 -2.85 1.01 4.62
C ALA A 69 -3.85 1.00 5.79
N PHE A 70 -3.83 -0.03 6.63
CA PHE A 70 -4.72 -0.14 7.79
C PHE A 70 -4.36 0.84 8.91
N TRP A 71 -3.08 1.12 9.11
CA TRP A 71 -2.62 2.15 10.04
C TRP A 71 -3.11 3.53 9.62
N THR A 72 -2.98 3.88 8.34
CA THR A 72 -3.48 5.15 7.81
C THR A 72 -5.00 5.24 7.94
N LYS A 73 -5.73 4.17 7.62
CA LYS A 73 -7.18 4.10 7.85
C LYS A 73 -7.55 4.30 9.32
N TYR A 74 -6.82 3.67 10.25
CA TYR A 74 -7.04 3.86 11.67
C TYR A 74 -6.83 5.32 12.08
N ARG A 75 -5.76 5.98 11.61
CA ARG A 75 -5.46 7.37 11.90
C ARG A 75 -6.53 8.34 11.38
N VAL A 76 -7.12 8.04 10.22
CA VAL A 76 -8.15 8.89 9.59
C VAL A 76 -9.55 8.61 10.15
N LEU A 77 -9.93 7.35 10.33
CA LEU A 77 -11.29 6.95 10.73
C LEU A 77 -11.47 6.77 12.23
N GLY A 78 -10.39 6.61 13.00
CA GLY A 78 -10.43 6.38 14.45
C GLY A 78 -11.02 5.04 14.88
N LYS A 79 -11.27 4.11 13.95
CA LYS A 79 -11.96 2.83 14.24
C LYS A 79 -11.00 1.78 14.82
N LYS A 80 -11.30 1.24 16.00
CA LYS A 80 -10.45 0.28 16.71
C LYS A 80 -10.17 -1.03 15.94
N HIS A 81 -11.10 -1.48 15.08
CA HIS A 81 -10.85 -2.68 14.27
C HIS A 81 -9.75 -2.48 13.23
N GLU A 82 -9.61 -1.27 12.68
CA GLU A 82 -8.52 -0.94 11.75
C GLU A 82 -7.15 -1.02 12.47
N LEU A 83 -7.09 -0.59 13.74
CA LEU A 83 -5.89 -0.72 14.56
C LEU A 83 -5.52 -2.19 14.80
N LEU A 84 -6.51 -3.04 15.12
CA LEU A 84 -6.25 -4.46 15.34
C LEU A 84 -5.70 -5.13 14.07
N VAL A 85 -6.29 -4.83 12.92
CA VAL A 85 -5.80 -5.35 11.63
C VAL A 85 -4.40 -4.81 11.32
N ALA A 86 -4.15 -3.51 11.55
CA ALA A 86 -2.82 -2.94 11.41
C ALA A 86 -1.80 -3.67 12.30
N LEU A 87 -2.10 -3.91 13.57
CA LEU A 87 -1.18 -4.61 14.47
C LEU A 87 -0.87 -6.04 14.00
N ILE A 88 -1.86 -6.77 13.51
CA ILE A 88 -1.64 -8.13 12.95
C ILE A 88 -0.68 -8.07 11.76
N TYR A 89 -0.94 -7.18 10.79
CA TYR A 89 -0.05 -7.03 9.64
C TYR A 89 1.32 -6.46 10.03
N GLY A 90 1.40 -5.61 11.05
CA GLY A 90 2.65 -5.05 11.56
C GLY A 90 3.54 -6.11 12.23
N VAL A 91 2.96 -7.00 13.04
CA VAL A 91 3.67 -8.14 13.61
C VAL A 91 4.12 -9.08 12.50
N GLY A 92 3.26 -9.40 11.53
CA GLY A 92 3.63 -10.20 10.38
C GLY A 92 4.76 -9.56 9.56
N ALA A 93 4.71 -8.25 9.31
CA ALA A 93 5.77 -7.51 8.64
C ALA A 93 7.10 -7.64 9.39
N ALA A 94 7.10 -7.52 10.72
CA ALA A 94 8.30 -7.71 11.52
C ALA A 94 8.88 -9.13 11.39
N VAL A 95 8.03 -10.16 11.44
CA VAL A 95 8.45 -11.57 11.26
C VAL A 95 9.07 -11.78 9.88
N TRP A 96 8.39 -11.36 8.81
CA TRP A 96 8.92 -11.49 7.45
C TRP A 96 10.19 -10.68 7.24
N THR A 97 10.33 -9.51 7.88
CA THR A 97 11.57 -8.73 7.86
C THR A 97 12.72 -9.53 8.47
N VAL A 98 12.50 -10.15 9.63
CA VAL A 98 13.53 -11.00 10.27
C VAL A 98 13.88 -12.18 9.38
N LEU A 99 12.90 -12.89 8.83
CA LEU A 99 13.15 -14.02 7.93
C LEU A 99 13.92 -13.60 6.67
N TRP A 100 13.55 -12.48 6.07
CA TRP A 100 14.26 -11.93 4.91
C TRP A 100 15.73 -11.59 5.25
N ILE A 101 16.00 -11.00 6.41
CA ILE A 101 17.36 -10.74 6.88
C ILE A 101 18.13 -12.05 7.09
N LEU A 102 17.51 -13.05 7.75
CA LEU A 102 18.14 -14.35 7.96
C LEU A 102 18.47 -15.07 6.64
N GLN A 103 17.61 -14.91 5.62
CA GLN A 103 17.87 -15.41 4.27
C GLN A 103 19.07 -14.72 3.65
N LEU A 104 19.16 -13.39 3.74
CA LEU A 104 20.31 -12.63 3.22
C LEU A 104 21.62 -12.98 3.94
N CYS A 105 21.55 -13.33 5.22
CA CYS A 105 22.69 -13.81 6.00
C CYS A 105 23.04 -15.29 5.72
N GLY A 106 22.27 -16.00 4.89
CA GLY A 106 22.48 -17.42 4.58
C GLY A 106 22.15 -18.37 5.72
N VAL A 107 21.41 -17.92 6.73
CA VAL A 107 20.99 -18.76 7.88
C VAL A 107 19.84 -19.67 7.47
N ILE A 108 18.95 -19.20 6.60
CA ILE A 108 17.83 -19.95 6.05
C ILE A 108 17.79 -19.81 4.52
N ALA A 109 17.20 -20.80 3.85
CA ALA A 109 17.03 -20.84 2.39
C ALA A 109 15.79 -20.04 1.95
#